data_AF-A0A451B291-F1
#
_entry.id   AF-A0A451B291-F1
#
_cell.length_a   1.000
_cell.length_b   1.000
_cell.length_c   1.000
_cell.angle_alpha   90.00
_cell.angle_beta   90.00
_cell.angle_gamma   90.00
#
_symmetry.space_group_name_H-M   'P 1'
#
loop_
_entity.id
_entity.type
_entity.pdbx_description
1 polymer ?
#
loop_
_entity_poly.entity_id
_entity_poly.type
_entity_poly.pdbx_seq_one_letter_code
_entity_poly.pdbx_strand_id
1 'polypeptide(L)'
;MNAIAFDTLQFTKRLTRAGATPQLAEATAEAFKEASGQAQLATKRDIEQLEGKIDQLESRIDARLSETKSEMQLGLTETKNDMIKWVVGLTFAQIALLLGILIKIS
;
A
#
# COMPACT_ATOMS: atom_id res chain seq x y z
N MET A 1 17.47 19.48 -7.88
CA MET A 1 16.91 19.46 -9.25
C MET A 1 18.06 19.31 -10.23
N ASN A 2 18.25 18.14 -10.83
CA ASN A 2 19.03 18.06 -12.08
C ASN A 2 18.05 18.44 -13.19
N ALA A 3 17.89 19.74 -13.44
CA ALA A 3 17.18 20.19 -14.62
C ALA A 3 17.88 19.58 -15.83
N ILE A 4 17.14 18.93 -16.71
CA ILE A 4 17.68 18.50 -18.01
C ILE A 4 18.13 19.79 -18.69
N ALA A 5 19.45 20.02 -18.74
CA ALA A 5 20.00 21.24 -19.31
C ALA A 5 19.72 21.22 -20.82
N PHE A 6 18.70 21.95 -21.24
CA PHE A 6 18.40 22.12 -22.65
C PHE A 6 19.46 23.02 -23.28
N ASP A 7 20.33 22.43 -24.11
CA ASP A 7 21.37 23.16 -24.85
C ASP A 7 20.75 23.88 -26.06
N THR A 8 20.33 25.12 -25.81
CA THR A 8 19.74 26.01 -26.82
C THR A 8 20.67 26.20 -28.02
N LEU A 9 21.99 26.30 -27.79
CA LEU A 9 22.96 26.55 -28.87
C LEU A 9 23.12 25.33 -29.78
N GLN A 10 23.21 24.13 -29.20
CA GLN A 10 23.27 22.89 -29.97
C GLN A 10 21.98 22.66 -30.76
N PHE A 11 20.83 23.00 -30.18
CA PHE A 11 19.52 22.89 -30.83
C PHE A 11 19.38 23.86 -32.01
N THR A 12 19.72 25.15 -31.82
CA THR A 12 19.74 26.15 -32.90
C THR A 12 20.66 25.71 -34.04
N LYS A 13 21.89 25.27 -33.75
CA LYS A 13 22.83 24.77 -34.77
C LYS A 13 22.28 23.59 -35.56
N ARG A 14 21.53 22.68 -34.91
CA ARG A 14 20.86 21.56 -35.59
C ARG A 14 19.78 22.04 -36.55
N LEU A 15 18.92 22.96 -36.10
CA LEU A 15 17.86 23.53 -36.94
C LEU A 15 18.43 24.29 -38.14
N THR A 16 19.47 25.10 -37.94
CA THR A 16 20.14 25.82 -39.04
C THR A 16 20.78 24.86 -40.04
N ARG A 17 21.43 23.79 -39.57
CA ARG A 17 22.01 22.76 -40.47
C ARG A 17 20.93 22.00 -41.26
N ALA A 18 19.72 21.90 -40.71
CA ALA A 18 18.56 21.30 -41.37
C ALA A 18 17.86 22.27 -42.36
N GLY A 19 18.37 23.50 -42.53
CA GLY A 19 17.85 24.48 -43.48
C GLY A 19 16.93 25.55 -42.88
N ALA A 20 16.74 25.58 -41.55
CA ALA A 20 16.01 26.68 -40.91
C ALA A 20 16.84 27.97 -40.94
N THR A 21 16.18 29.12 -41.07
CA THR A 21 16.85 30.41 -40.93
C THR A 21 17.37 30.58 -39.50
N PRO A 22 18.46 31.35 -39.28
CA PRO A 22 18.99 31.60 -37.94
C PRO A 22 17.93 32.14 -36.97
N GLN A 23 17.08 33.06 -37.44
CA GLN A 23 16.03 33.67 -36.61
C GLN A 23 14.96 32.65 -36.21
N LEU A 24 14.55 31.77 -37.14
CA LEU A 24 13.56 30.73 -36.84
C LEU A 24 14.14 29.67 -35.90
N ALA A 25 15.41 29.30 -36.11
CA ALA A 25 16.11 28.34 -35.27
C ALA A 25 16.23 28.82 -33.82
N GLU A 26 16.58 30.09 -33.62
CA GLU A 26 16.65 30.72 -32.30
C GLU A 26 15.28 30.82 -31.64
N ALA A 27 14.26 31.34 -32.35
CA ALA A 27 12.90 31.46 -31.81
C ALA A 27 12.31 30.10 -31.40
N THR A 28 12.57 29.04 -32.17
CA THR A 28 12.11 27.69 -31.86
C THR A 28 12.85 27.09 -30.66
N ALA A 29 14.16 27.31 -30.56
CA ALA A 29 14.96 26.86 -29.43
C ALA A 29 14.53 27.52 -28.12
N GLU A 30 14.23 28.82 -28.17
CA GLU A 30 13.76 29.61 -27.03
C GLU A 30 12.37 29.14 -26.56
N ALA A 31 11.41 29.01 -27.47
CA ALA A 31 10.07 28.53 -27.17
C ALA A 31 10.08 27.11 -26.57
N PHE A 32 10.95 26.22 -27.09
CA PHE A 32 11.07 24.86 -26.57
C PHE A 32 11.72 24.82 -25.18
N LYS A 33 12.73 25.65 -24.93
CA LYS A 33 13.36 25.79 -23.62
C LYS A 33 12.35 26.28 -22.58
N GLU A 34 11.55 27.27 -22.93
CA GLU A 34 10.52 27.82 -22.05
C GLU A 34 9.45 26.77 -21.74
N ALA A 35 8.91 26.09 -22.76
CA ALA A 35 7.93 25.02 -22.57
C ALA A 35 8.48 23.84 -21.74
N SER A 36 9.76 23.48 -21.95
CA SER A 36 10.42 22.40 -21.20
C SER A 36 10.73 22.80 -19.75
N GLY A 37 11.03 24.08 -19.50
CA GLY A 37 11.28 24.61 -18.15
C GLY A 37 10.01 24.69 -17.29
N GLN A 38 8.82 24.75 -17.92
CA GLN A 38 7.53 24.75 -17.23
C GLN A 38 7.08 23.34 -16.82
N ALA A 39 7.69 22.28 -17.36
CA ALA A 39 7.34 20.90 -17.00
C ALA A 39 7.94 20.54 -15.62
N GLN A 40 7.09 20.45 -14.58
CA GLN A 40 7.46 19.81 -13.33
C GLN A 40 7.49 18.29 -13.52
N LEU A 41 8.66 17.77 -13.86
CA LEU A 41 8.89 16.33 -13.97
C LEU A 41 9.31 15.76 -12.62
N ALA A 42 8.70 14.64 -12.22
CA ALA A 42 9.20 13.84 -11.12
C ALA A 42 10.63 13.35 -11.44
N THR A 43 11.52 13.46 -10.47
CA THR A 43 12.90 13.00 -10.60
C THR A 43 13.01 11.52 -10.25
N LYS A 44 14.11 10.87 -10.66
CA LYS A 44 14.43 9.50 -10.20
C LYS A 44 14.40 9.37 -8.68
N ARG A 45 14.88 10.39 -7.97
CA ARG A 45 14.88 10.43 -6.50
C ARG A 45 13.45 10.40 -5.96
N ASP A 46 12.50 11.08 -6.59
CA ASP A 46 11.10 11.07 -6.17
C ASP A 46 10.49 9.66 -6.34
N ILE A 47 10.87 8.96 -7.42
CA ILE A 47 10.47 7.57 -7.67
C ILE A 47 11.08 6.64 -6.61
N GLU A 48 12.38 6.71 -6.36
CA GLU A 48 13.08 5.91 -5.32
C GLU A 48 12.47 6.16 -3.93
N GLN A 49 12.08 7.41 -3.64
CA GLN A 49 11.39 7.74 -2.39
C GLN A 49 9.98 7.14 -2.30
N LEU A 50 9.27 7.03 -3.43
CA LEU A 50 7.96 6.38 -3.49
C LEU A 50 8.09 4.86 -3.35
N GLU A 51 9.06 4.24 -4.04
CA GLU A 51 9.37 2.81 -3.90
C GLU A 51 9.67 2.46 -2.43
N GLY A 52 10.55 3.23 -1.77
CA GLY A 52 10.82 3.00 -0.35
C GLY A 52 9.61 3.19 0.58
N LYS A 53 8.68 4.08 0.24
CA LYS A 53 7.41 4.23 0.99
C LYS A 53 6.47 3.05 0.75
N ILE A 54 6.45 2.50 -0.46
CA ILE A 54 5.66 1.32 -0.80
C ILE A 54 6.18 0.12 -0.02
N ASP A 55 7.49 -0.14 -0.01
CA ASP A 55 8.11 -1.24 0.75
C ASP A 55 7.79 -1.13 2.25
N GLN A 56 7.83 0.08 2.81
CA GLN A 56 7.45 0.34 4.20
C GLN A 56 5.97 0.07 4.47
N LEU A 57 5.09 0.42 3.53
CA LEU A 57 3.65 0.16 3.66
C LEU A 57 3.35 -1.33 3.58
N GLU A 58 3.98 -2.07 2.65
CA GLU A 58 3.85 -3.51 2.53
C GLU A 58 4.26 -4.21 3.84
N SER A 59 5.43 -3.87 4.38
CA SER A 59 5.89 -4.42 5.66
C SER A 59 4.93 -4.12 6.82
N ARG A 60 4.36 -2.90 6.87
CA ARG A 60 3.37 -2.53 7.89
C ARG A 60 2.06 -3.31 7.73
N ILE A 61 1.62 -3.55 6.50
CA ILE A 61 0.41 -4.34 6.21
C ILE A 61 0.61 -5.78 6.66
N ASP A 62 1.74 -6.40 6.33
CA ASP A 62 2.06 -7.76 6.76
C ASP A 62 2.12 -7.90 8.28
N ALA A 63 2.75 -6.95 8.96
CA ALA A 63 2.81 -6.92 10.42
C ALA A 63 1.40 -6.82 11.04
N ARG A 64 0.56 -5.91 10.54
CA ARG A 64 -0.83 -5.74 11.01
C ARG A 64 -1.68 -6.96 10.72
N LEU A 65 -1.53 -7.57 9.54
CA LEU A 65 -2.28 -8.77 9.18
C LEU A 65 -1.92 -9.94 10.09
N SER A 66 -0.63 -10.11 10.40
CA SER A 66 -0.15 -11.12 11.35
C SER A 66 -0.69 -10.88 12.76
N GLU A 67 -0.66 -9.63 13.23
CA GLU A 67 -1.22 -9.22 14.53
C GLU A 67 -2.72 -9.53 14.61
N THR A 68 -3.52 -9.04 13.65
CA THR A 68 -4.97 -9.29 13.60
C THR A 68 -5.29 -10.79 13.50
N LYS A 69 -4.51 -11.56 12.72
CA LYS A 69 -4.69 -13.02 12.64
C LYS A 69 -4.43 -13.69 13.99
N SER A 70 -3.40 -13.26 14.72
CA SER A 70 -3.09 -13.77 16.06
C SER A 70 -4.20 -13.45 17.06
N GLU A 71 -4.66 -12.20 17.09
CA GLU A 71 -5.78 -11.76 17.94
C GLU A 71 -7.06 -12.57 17.67
N MET A 72 -7.38 -12.79 16.40
CA MET A 72 -8.54 -13.59 16.00
C MET A 72 -8.40 -15.06 16.44
N GLN A 73 -7.21 -15.64 16.33
CA GLN A 73 -6.94 -17.02 16.80
C GLN A 73 -7.06 -17.15 18.32
N LEU A 74 -6.58 -16.14 19.06
CA LEU A 74 -6.74 -16.08 20.52
C LEU A 74 -8.22 -15.97 20.90
N GLY A 75 -8.97 -15.03 20.31
CA GLY A 75 -10.39 -14.86 20.58
C GLY A 75 -11.22 -16.10 20.22
N LEU A 76 -10.87 -16.80 19.14
CA LEU A 76 -11.51 -18.07 18.77
C LEU A 76 -11.22 -19.17 19.80
N THR A 77 -9.98 -19.24 20.30
CA THR A 77 -9.58 -20.22 21.31
C THR A 77 -10.28 -19.95 22.64
N GLU A 78 -10.37 -18.69 23.05
CA GLU A 78 -11.09 -18.27 24.25
C GLU A 78 -12.58 -18.62 24.14
N THR A 79 -13.22 -18.24 23.04
CA THR A 79 -14.64 -18.55 22.77
C THR A 79 -14.89 -20.06 22.77
N LYS A 80 -14.00 -20.84 22.14
CA LYS A 80 -14.09 -22.31 22.14
C LYS A 80 -13.97 -22.88 23.56
N ASN A 81 -13.05 -22.37 24.36
CA ASN A 81 -12.84 -22.83 25.73
C ASN A 81 -14.07 -22.52 26.61
N ASP A 82 -14.61 -21.31 26.51
CA ASP A 82 -15.81 -20.93 27.26
C ASP A 82 -17.03 -21.72 26.83
N MET A 83 -17.18 -21.97 25.53
CA MET A 83 -18.22 -22.87 25.02
C MET A 83 -18.09 -24.28 25.61
N ILE A 84 -16.86 -24.83 25.70
CA ILE A 84 -16.63 -26.14 26.32
C ILE A 84 -17.06 -26.12 27.80
N LYS A 85 -16.67 -25.09 28.58
CA LYS A 85 -17.07 -24.98 29.99
C LYS A 85 -18.59 -24.98 30.15
N TRP A 86 -19.29 -24.18 29.35
CA TRP A 86 -20.76 -24.09 29.41
C TRP A 86 -21.45 -25.36 28.95
N VAL A 87 -20.99 -25.99 27.87
CA VAL A 87 -21.53 -27.26 27.37
C VAL A 87 -21.36 -28.36 28.42
N VAL A 88 -20.18 -28.46 29.04
CA VAL A 88 -19.92 -29.43 30.11
C VAL A 88 -20.81 -29.16 31.34
N GLY A 89 -20.94 -27.91 31.77
CA GLY A 89 -21.84 -27.55 32.87
C GLY A 89 -23.29 -27.94 32.59
N LEU A 90 -23.77 -27.67 31.37
CA LEU A 90 -25.14 -28.01 30.96
C LEU A 90 -25.36 -29.52 30.88
N THR A 91 -24.41 -30.30 30.38
CA THR A 91 -24.55 -31.76 30.29
C THR A 91 -24.62 -32.40 31.68
N PHE A 92 -23.81 -31.93 32.64
CA PHE A 92 -23.92 -32.38 34.03
C PHE A 92 -25.27 -32.02 34.66
N ALA A 93 -25.78 -30.80 34.41
CA ALA A 93 -27.10 -30.39 34.89
C ALA A 93 -28.22 -31.27 34.30
N GLN A 94 -28.15 -31.60 33.00
CA GLN A 94 -29.09 -32.50 32.34
C GLN A 94 -29.07 -33.92 32.94
N ILE A 95 -27.87 -34.47 33.20
CA ILE A 95 -27.73 -35.79 33.84
C ILE A 95 -28.35 -35.78 35.24
N ALA A 96 -28.05 -34.76 36.06
CA ALA A 96 -28.63 -34.62 37.39
C ALA A 96 -30.16 -34.53 37.37
N LEU A 97 -30.71 -33.80 36.39
CA LEU A 97 -32.15 -33.65 36.20
C LEU A 97 -32.81 -34.99 35.83
N LEU A 98 -32.23 -35.76 34.91
CA LEU A 98 -32.74 -37.08 34.53
C LEU A 98 -32.72 -38.07 35.72
N LEU A 99 -31.65 -38.09 36.50
CA LEU A 99 -31.55 -38.91 37.71
C LEU A 99 -32.60 -38.53 38.76
N GLY A 100 -32.81 -37.22 38.98
CA GLY A 100 -33.83 -36.74 39.91
C GLY A 100 -35.25 -37.14 39.51
N ILE A 101 -35.56 -37.12 38.21
CA ILE A 101 -36.85 -37.60 37.69
C ILE A 101 -37.00 -39.11 37.89
N LEU A 102 -35.96 -39.90 37.61
CA LEU A 102 -36.00 -41.36 37.75
C LEU A 102 -36.29 -41.78 39.20
N ILE A 103 -35.65 -41.13 40.18
CA ILE A 103 -35.86 -41.37 41.61
C ILE A 103 -37.29 -40.97 42.04
N LYS A 104 -37.86 -39.92 41.46
CA LYS A 104 -39.22 -39.47 41.79
C LYS A 104 -40.31 -40.40 41.23
N ILE A 105 -40.02 -41.10 40.13
CA ILE A 105 -40.97 -42.00 39.45
C ILE A 105 -40.88 -43.45 39.95
N SER A 106 -39.71 -43.87 40.47
CA SER A 106 -39.51 -45.20 41.10
C SER A 106 -40.07 -45.25 42.51
#